data_AF-A0A7C3ISN7-F1
#
_entry.id   AF-A0A7C3ISN7-F1
#
_cell.length_a   1.000
_cell.length_b   1.000
_cell.length_c   1.000
_cell.angle_alpha   90.00
_cell.angle_beta   90.00
_cell.angle_gamma   90.00
#
_symmetry.space_group_name_H-M   'P 1'
#
loop_
_entity.id
_entity.type
_entity.pdbx_description
1 polymer ?
#
loop_
_entity_poly.entity_id
_entity_poly.type
_entity_poly.pdbx_seq_one_letter_code
_entity_poly.pdbx_strand_id
1 'polypeptide(L)' 'MAKHRVAFFRLYPFTPGQKVHILDGPRRGDWEVVAADAKAVKLRCPLSGREFEWKPFCHLVEEREGVEWPAEEA' A
#
# COMPACT_ATOMS: atom_id res chain seq x y z
N MET A 1 10.51 14.61 24.94
CA MET A 1 9.86 13.30 25.20
C MET A 1 10.86 12.19 24.94
N ALA A 2 10.54 10.92 25.24
CA ALA A 2 11.45 9.82 24.94
C ALA A 2 11.54 9.63 23.41
N LYS A 3 12.74 9.28 22.93
CA LYS A 3 13.02 9.03 21.51
C LYS A 3 12.98 7.54 21.22
N HIS A 4 12.26 7.16 20.17
CA HIS A 4 11.97 5.79 19.81
C HIS A 4 12.30 5.51 18.35
N ARG A 5 12.47 4.24 18.02
CA ARG A 5 12.38 3.74 16.65
C ARG A 5 10.91 3.48 16.34
N VAL A 6 10.37 4.17 15.34
CA VAL A 6 8.94 4.15 15.01
C VAL A 6 8.75 3.82 13.54
N ALA A 7 7.85 2.88 13.25
CA ALA A 7 7.47 2.52 11.89
C ALA A 7 6.26 3.35 11.44
N PHE A 8 6.38 3.99 10.28
CA PHE A 8 5.35 4.79 9.64
C PHE A 8 4.76 4.04 8.46
N PHE A 9 3.44 3.98 8.39
CA PHE A 9 2.71 3.31 7.32
C PHE A 9 1.89 4.35 6.56
N ARG A 10 2.08 4.44 5.25
CA ARG A 10 1.19 5.22 4.36
C ARG A 10 0.65 4.32 3.28
N LEU A 11 -0.63 4.48 2.94
CA LEU A 11 -1.18 3.81 1.76
C LEU A 11 -0.31 4.09 0.53
N TYR A 12 0.00 3.03 -0.20
CA TYR A 12 0.77 3.13 -1.41
C TYR A 12 -0.09 3.82 -2.49
N PRO A 13 0.39 4.92 -3.11
CA PRO A 13 -0.38 5.71 -4.06
C PRO A 13 -0.39 5.04 -5.44
N PHE A 14 -1.22 4.02 -5.60
CA PHE A 14 -1.39 3.34 -6.89
C PHE A 14 -1.83 4.32 -7.97
N THR A 15 -1.29 4.14 -9.18
CA THR A 15 -1.67 4.92 -10.37
C THR A 15 -2.22 3.99 -11.46
N PRO A 16 -3.33 4.33 -12.15
CA PRO A 16 -3.82 3.56 -13.28
C PRO A 16 -2.73 3.28 -14.34
N GLY A 17 -2.70 2.05 -14.87
CA GLY A 17 -1.70 1.55 -15.82
C GLY A 17 -0.42 1.00 -15.17
N GLN A 18 -0.23 1.19 -13.87
CA GLN A 18 0.93 0.68 -13.14
C GLN A 18 0.93 -0.86 -13.09
N LYS A 19 2.11 -1.47 -13.24
CA LYS A 19 2.32 -2.91 -13.03
C LYS A 19 2.90 -3.13 -11.65
N VAL A 20 2.31 -4.05 -10.89
CA VAL A 20 2.73 -4.33 -9.52
C VAL A 20 2.86 -5.83 -9.31
N HIS A 21 3.89 -6.21 -8.55
CA HIS A 21 4.12 -7.57 -8.12
C HIS A 21 3.98 -7.62 -6.60
N ILE A 22 2.98 -8.33 -6.11
CA ILE A 22 2.74 -8.52 -4.67
C ILE A 22 3.45 -9.79 -4.24
N LEU A 23 4.39 -9.68 -3.30
CA LEU A 23 5.25 -10.80 -2.91
C LEU A 23 4.55 -11.85 -2.04
N ASP A 24 3.66 -11.41 -1.15
CA ASP A 24 3.08 -12.25 -0.09
C ASP A 24 1.57 -12.05 0.09
N GLY A 25 0.94 -13.01 0.79
CA GLY A 25 -0.46 -12.96 1.16
C GLY A 25 -1.44 -13.40 0.06
N PRO A 26 -2.76 -13.26 0.29
CA PRO A 26 -3.80 -13.80 -0.59
C PRO A 26 -3.89 -13.12 -1.96
N ARG A 27 -3.21 -11.97 -2.13
CA ARG A 27 -3.16 -11.21 -3.39
C ARG A 27 -1.81 -11.35 -4.10
N ARG A 28 -0.97 -12.30 -3.68
CA ARG A 28 0.36 -12.55 -4.26
C ARG A 28 0.27 -12.74 -5.78
N GLY A 29 1.24 -12.16 -6.49
CA GLY A 29 1.38 -12.27 -7.94
C GLY A 29 1.36 -10.93 -8.66
N ASP A 30 1.29 -11.02 -9.99
CA ASP A 30 1.33 -9.88 -10.89
C ASP A 30 -0.05 -9.27 -11.13
N TRP A 31 -0.09 -7.94 -11.15
CA TRP A 31 -1.31 -7.17 -11.35
C TRP A 31 -1.03 -5.90 -12.15
N GLU A 32 -2.05 -5.47 -12.89
CA GLU A 32 -2.12 -4.14 -13.48
C GLU A 32 -3.17 -3.31 -12.74
N VAL A 33 -2.82 -2.08 -12.36
CA VAL A 33 -3.75 -1.15 -11.73
C VAL A 33 -4.68 -0.59 -12.79
N VAL A 34 -5.98 -0.84 -12.65
CA VAL A 34 -7.02 -0.32 -13.54
C VAL A 34 -7.54 1.02 -13.04
N ALA A 35 -7.80 1.12 -11.73
CA ALA A 35 -8.24 2.35 -11.07
C ALA A 35 -7.79 2.34 -9.61
N ALA A 36 -7.61 3.50 -9.00
CA ALA A 36 -7.32 3.64 -7.58
C ALA A 36 -7.85 4.98 -7.06
N ASP A 37 -8.49 4.94 -5.90
CA ASP A 37 -8.92 6.11 -5.14
C ASP A 37 -8.71 5.88 -3.63
N ALA A 38 -9.21 6.81 -2.81
CA ALA A 38 -9.08 6.73 -1.35
C ALA A 38 -9.84 5.55 -0.71
N LYS A 39 -10.83 4.98 -1.40
CA LYS A 39 -11.73 3.93 -0.89
C LYS A 39 -11.42 2.56 -1.47
N ALA A 40 -10.87 2.49 -2.66
CA ALA A 40 -10.63 1.24 -3.37
C ALA A 40 -9.47 1.29 -4.36
N VAL A 41 -8.90 0.12 -4.65
CA VAL A 41 -7.99 -0.14 -5.76
C VAL A 41 -8.56 -1.29 -6.59
N LYS A 42 -8.64 -1.06 -7.90
CA LYS A 42 -9.10 -2.04 -8.88
C LYS A 42 -7.89 -2.56 -9.65
N LEU A 43 -7.67 -3.86 -9.60
CA LEU A 43 -6.54 -4.52 -10.28
C LEU A 43 -7.03 -5.56 -11.28
N ARG A 44 -6.24 -5.77 -12.34
CA ARG A 44 -6.45 -6.78 -13.36
C ARG A 44 -5.34 -7.81 -13.34
N CYS A 45 -5.71 -9.09 -13.31
CA CYS A 45 -4.75 -10.18 -13.48
C CYS A 45 -4.29 -10.24 -14.94
N PRO A 46 -2.99 -10.16 -15.24
CA PRO A 46 -2.50 -10.16 -16.63
C PRO A 46 -2.67 -11.51 -17.32
N LEU A 47 -2.77 -12.61 -16.57
CA LEU A 47 -2.91 -13.96 -17.13
C LEU A 47 -4.35 -14.31 -17.49
N SER A 48 -5.30 -13.95 -16.62
CA SER A 48 -6.71 -14.32 -16.78
C SER A 48 -7.60 -13.18 -17.28
N GLY A 49 -7.09 -11.94 -17.28
CA GLY A 49 -7.87 -10.73 -17.59
C GLY A 49 -8.92 -10.37 -16.53
N ARG A 50 -9.07 -11.18 -15.47
CA ARG A 50 -10.06 -10.93 -14.41
C ARG A 50 -9.70 -9.68 -13.62
N GLU A 51 -10.72 -8.87 -13.35
CA GLU A 51 -10.62 -7.66 -12.55
C GLU A 51 -11.22 -7.87 -11.17
N PHE A 52 -10.58 -7.27 -10.17
CA PHE A 52 -11.02 -7.31 -8.78
C PHE A 52 -10.85 -5.94 -8.15
N GLU A 53 -11.77 -5.61 -7.24
CA GLU A 53 -11.73 -4.38 -6.47
C GLU A 53 -11.50 -4.70 -5.00
N TRP A 54 -10.56 -3.99 -4.37
CA TRP A 54 -10.20 -4.17 -2.98
C TRP A 54 -10.09 -2.84 -2.25
N LYS A 55 -10.32 -2.85 -0.94
CA LYS A 55 -9.91 -1.72 -0.09
C LYS A 55 -8.39 -1.51 -0.19
N PRO A 56 -7.87 -0.27 -0.11
CA PRO A 56 -6.43 0.00 -0.10
C PRO A 56 -5.71 -0.85 0.95
N PHE A 57 -4.63 -1.53 0.54
CA PHE A 57 -3.99 -2.55 1.37
C PHE A 57 -2.47 -2.53 1.35
N CYS A 58 -1.84 -2.09 0.26
CA CYS A 58 -0.40 -1.88 0.23
C CYS A 58 -0.10 -0.61 1.02
N HIS A 59 0.74 -0.75 2.05
CA HIS A 59 1.28 0.37 2.79
C HIS A 59 2.77 0.44 2.51
N LEU A 60 3.28 1.61 2.15
CA LEU A 60 4.70 1.89 2.13
C LEU A 60 5.14 2.16 3.57
N VAL A 61 6.19 1.46 3.98
CA VAL A 61 6.73 1.52 5.34
C VAL A 61 8.03 2.31 5.33
N GLU A 62 8.15 3.26 6.25
CA GLU A 62 9.41 3.92 6.58
C GLU A 62 9.69 3.73 8.07
N GLU A 63 10.85 3.16 8.43
CA GLU A 63 11.31 3.12 9.81
C GLU A 63 12.17 4.34 10.10
N ARG A 64 11.82 5.09 11.15
CA ARG A 64 12.57 6.27 11.58
C ARG A 64 13.10 6.07 12.99
N GLU A 65 14.36 6.44 13.20
CA GLU A 65 14.98 6.48 14.53
C GLU A 65 14.87 7.87 15.15
N GLY A 66 14.93 7.94 16.47
CA GLY A 66 15.00 9.21 17.19
C GLY A 66 13.68 10.00 17.23
N VAL A 67 12.56 9.37 16.89
CA VAL A 67 11.24 10.00 16.80
C VAL A 67 10.61 10.08 18.18
N GLU A 68 10.00 11.22 18.50
CA GLU A 68 9.20 11.36 19.72
C GLU A 68 7.88 10.61 19.57
N TRP A 69 7.53 9.84 20.60
CA TRP A 69 6.31 9.05 20.64
C TRP A 69 5.63 9.21 22.01
N PRO A 70 4.30 9.41 22.09
CA PRO A 70 3.34 9.53 20.99
C PRO A 70 3.56 10.78 20.14
N ALA A 71 3.19 10.72 18.86
CA ALA A 71 3.21 11.90 18.00
C ALA A 71 2.09 12.86 18.41
N GLU A 72 2.36 14.17 18.45
CA GLU A 72 1.27 15.16 18.44
C GLU A 72 0.61 15.11 17.05
N GLU A 73 -0.68 14.74 17.02
CA GLU A 73 -1.49 14.86 15.80
C GLU A 73 -1.74 16.36 15.56
N ALA A 74 -1.32 16.86 14.38
CA ALA A 74 -1.53 18.24 13.94
C ALA A 74 -2.84 18.38 13.16
#